data_AF-A0A6B3W2Y5-F1
#
_entry.id   AF-A0A6B3W2Y5-F1
#
_cell.length_a   1.000
_cell.length_b   1.000
_cell.length_c   1.000
_cell.angle_alpha   90.00
_cell.angle_beta   90.00
_cell.angle_gamma   90.00
#
_symmetry.space_group_name_H-M   'P 1'
#
loop_
_entity.id
_entity.type
_entity.pdbx_description
1 polymer ?
#
loop_
_entity_poly.entity_id
_entity_poly.type
_entity_poly.pdbx_seq_one_letter_code
_entity_poly.pdbx_strand_id
1 'polypeptide(L)' 'MNFQLNRINPNQTQVMFTDGRFETLTNEELEYLLAQTDAAQSIQYEEEGVAIDSVH' A
#
# COMPACT_ATOMS: atom_id res chain seq x y z
N MET A 1 -1.31 5.42 -12.40
CA MET A 1 -1.57 6.27 -11.20
C MET A 1 -0.50 5.95 -10.17
N ASN A 2 -0.01 6.91 -9.40
CA ASN A 2 0.94 6.62 -8.33
C ASN A 2 0.18 6.59 -6.99
N PHE A 3 0.32 5.53 -6.21
CA PHE A 3 -0.23 5.44 -4.86
C PHE A 3 0.79 4.81 -3.94
N GLN A 4 0.77 5.24 -2.69
CA GLN A 4 1.56 4.63 -1.64
C GLN A 4 0.69 3.66 -0.85
N LEU A 5 1.21 2.45 -0.65
CA LEU A 5 0.53 1.40 0.10
C LEU A 5 1.22 1.24 1.45
N ASN A 6 0.47 1.40 2.53
CA ASN A 6 0.95 1.19 3.89
C ASN A 6 0.14 0.07 4.57
N ARG A 7 0.79 -1.05 4.86
CA ARG A 7 0.10 -2.18 5.51
C ARG A 7 -0.06 -1.92 7.00
N ILE A 8 -1.27 -1.57 7.42
CA ILE A 8 -1.58 -1.27 8.83
C ILE A 8 -1.80 -2.54 9.67
N ASN A 9 -2.32 -3.62 9.06
CA ASN A 9 -2.47 -4.93 9.70
C ASN A 9 -2.61 -6.04 8.65
N PRO A 10 -2.70 -7.34 9.04
CA PRO A 10 -2.75 -8.44 8.08
C PRO A 10 -3.92 -8.40 7.09
N ASN A 11 -5.03 -7.74 7.44
CA ASN A 11 -6.28 -7.74 6.69
C ASN A 11 -6.63 -6.38 6.07
N GLN A 12 -5.83 -5.34 6.36
CA GLN A 12 -6.12 -3.97 5.94
C GLN A 12 -4.83 -3.26 5.50
N THR A 13 -4.95 -2.51 4.42
CA THR A 13 -3.91 -1.67 3.85
C THR A 13 -4.46 -0.27 3.67
N GLN A 14 -3.70 0.72 4.12
CA GLN A 14 -3.98 2.11 3.83
C GLN A 14 -3.38 2.47 2.47
N VAL A 15 -4.20 3.02 1.58
CA VAL A 15 -3.81 3.52 0.28
C VAL A 15 -3.81 5.04 0.34
N MET A 16 -2.69 5.64 -0.04
CA MET A 16 -2.56 7.07 -0.20
C MET A 16 -2.54 7.46 -1.67
N PHE A 17 -3.50 8.31 -2.03
CA PHE A 17 -3.68 8.82 -3.39
C PHE A 17 -2.88 10.12 -3.60
N THR A 18 -2.59 10.45 -4.86
CA THR A 18 -1.82 11.66 -5.22
C THR A 18 -2.49 12.98 -4.84
N ASP A 19 -3.81 12.96 -4.58
CA ASP A 19 -4.56 14.13 -4.11
C ASP A 19 -4.50 14.31 -2.59
N GLY A 20 -3.72 13.47 -1.89
CA GLY A 20 -3.53 13.52 -0.45
C GLY A 20 -4.65 12.82 0.34
N ARG A 21 -5.56 12.10 -0.32
CA ARG A 21 -6.54 11.26 0.36
C ARG A 21 -5.93 9.94 0.81
N PHE A 22 -6.44 9.44 1.94
CA PHE A 22 -6.12 8.11 2.45
C PHE A 22 -7.39 7.28 2.54
N GLU A 23 -7.34 6.05 2.08
CA GLU A 23 -8.41 5.07 2.27
C GLU A 23 -7.84 3.80 2.91
N THR A 24 -8.58 3.23 3.86
CA THR A 24 -8.24 1.92 4.41
C THR A 24 -9.05 0.88 3.68
N LEU A 25 -8.36 0.02 2.94
CA LEU A 25 -8.95 -1.06 2.16
C LEU A 25 -8.67 -2.40 2.83
N THR A 26 -9.64 -3.29 2.77
CA THR A 26 -9.41 -4.71 3.02
C THR A 26 -8.51 -5.31 1.93
N ASN A 27 -7.98 -6.52 2.16
CA ASN A 27 -7.20 -7.22 1.13
C ASN A 27 -7.99 -7.40 -0.17
N GLU A 28 -9.29 -7.73 -0.08
CA GLU A 28 -10.17 -7.92 -1.25
C GLU A 28 -10.40 -6.60 -2.02
N GLU A 29 -10.65 -5.50 -1.31
CA GLU A 29 -10.82 -4.18 -1.92
C GLU A 29 -9.51 -3.65 -2.52
N LEU A 30 -8.39 -3.91 -1.86
CA LEU A 30 -7.07 -3.59 -2.39
C LEU A 30 -6.82 -4.37 -3.68
N GLU A 31 -6.99 -5.69 -3.68
CA GLU A 31 -6.83 -6.51 -4.89
C GLU A 31 -7.69 -6.02 -6.05
N TYR A 32 -8.92 -5.59 -5.79
CA TYR A 32 -9.80 -4.99 -6.79
C TYR A 32 -9.27 -3.64 -7.31
N LEU A 33 -8.73 -2.78 -6.44
CA LEU A 33 -8.10 -1.52 -6.81
C LEU A 33 -6.84 -1.77 -7.66
N LEU A 34 -5.99 -2.70 -7.22
CA LEU A 34 -4.77 -3.08 -7.93
C LEU A 34 -5.11 -3.70 -9.28
N ALA A 35 -6.13 -4.56 -9.40
CA ALA A 35 -6.55 -5.14 -10.67
C ALA A 35 -7.07 -4.08 -11.67
N GLN A 36 -7.79 -3.07 -11.18
CA GLN A 36 -8.19 -1.92 -12.00
C GLN A 36 -7.01 -1.04 -12.41
N THR A 37 -5.96 -0.98 -11.59
CA THR A 37 -4.81 -0.10 -11.83
C THR A 37 -3.63 -0.80 -12.51
N ASP A 38 -3.47 -2.12 -12.42
CA ASP A 38 -2.47 -2.88 -13.19
C ASP A 38 -2.84 -2.91 -14.68
N ALA A 39 -4.13 -2.76 -15.01
CA ALA A 39 -4.56 -2.37 -16.34
C ALA A 39 -4.02 -0.97 -16.76
N ALA A 40 -3.48 -0.20 -15.82
CA ALA A 40 -3.10 1.22 -15.93
C ALA A 40 -1.70 1.59 -15.33
N GLN A 41 -0.79 0.63 -15.08
CA GLN A 41 0.66 0.74 -14.74
C GLN A 41 1.12 0.33 -13.31
N SER A 42 2.37 -0.17 -13.29
CA SER A 42 3.16 -0.76 -12.20
C SER A 42 3.14 -0.04 -10.86
N ILE A 43 2.91 -0.81 -9.79
CA ILE A 43 2.73 -0.37 -8.41
C ILE A 43 4.01 -0.60 -7.62
N GLN A 44 4.44 0.39 -6.82
CA GLN A 44 5.59 0.26 -5.91
C GLN A 44 5.09 0.04 -4.48
N TYR A 45 5.43 -1.11 -3.91
CA TYR A 45 5.18 -1.40 -2.49
C TYR A 45 6.34 -0.83 -1.68
N GLU A 46 6.06 0.02 -0.70
CA GLU A 46 7.04 0.40 0.32
C GLU A 46 6.77 -0.46 1.56
N GLU A 47 7.59 -1.49 1.78
CA GLU A 47 7.66 -2.14 3.10
C GLU A 47 8.42 -1.20 4.03
N GLU A 48 7.76 -0.65 5.04
CA GLU A 48 8.45 -0.07 6.19
C GLU A 48 9.21 -1.18 6.91
N GLY A 49 10.45 -1.41 6.50
CA GLY A 49 11.40 -2.25 7.21
C GLY A 49 11.68 -1.64 8.58
N VAL A 50 11.12 -2.25 9.63
CA VAL A 50 11.53 -1.97 11.02
C VAL A 50 13.01 -2.33 11.13
N ALA A 51 13.87 -1.32 11.08
CA ALA A 51 15.30 -1.46 11.34
C ALA A 51 15.48 -1.90 12.80
N ILE A 52 15.62 -3.21 13.02
CA ILE A 52 16.17 -3.72 14.27
C ILE A 52 17.66 -3.38 14.31
N ASP A 53 17.96 -2.25 14.95
CA ASP A 53 19.30 -1.81 15.31
C ASP A 53 20.02 -2.96 16.03
N SER A 54 20.95 -3.61 15.33
CA SER A 54 21.81 -4.64 15.90
C SER A 54 22.90 -3.93 16.68
N VAL A 55 22.62 -3.65 17.95
CA VAL A 55 23.61 -3.09 18.88
C VAL A 55 24.69 -4.14 19.15
N HIS A 56 25.93 -3.64 18.99
CA HIS A 56 27.25 -4.25 19.08
C HIS A 56 27.47 -5.25 20.24
#